data_AF-A0A3D2RTY7-F1
#
_entry.id   AF-A0A3D2RTY7-F1
#
_cell.length_a   1.000
_cell.length_b   1.000
_cell.length_c   1.000
_cell.angle_alpha   90.00
_cell.angle_beta   90.00
_cell.angle_gamma   90.00
#
_symmetry.space_group_name_H-M   'P 1'
#
loop_
_entity.id
_entity.type
_entity.pdbx_description
1 polymer ?
#
loop_
_entity_poly.entity_id
_entity_poly.type
_entity_poly.pdbx_seq_one_letter_code
_entity_poly.pdbx_strand_id
1 'polypeptide(L)' 'PHLTIADNVGFGLRNLNKAEKRQKVMELLNVVHLQDLADNYPHELSGGQ' A
#
# COMPACT_ATOMS: atom_id res chain seq x y z
N PRO A 1 5.21 8.73 8.98
CA PRO A 1 4.32 8.51 7.81
C PRO A 1 2.89 8.27 8.32
N HIS A 2 1.91 9.07 7.90
CA HIS A 2 0.52 9.01 8.39
C HIS A 2 -0.43 8.18 7.50
N LEU A 3 0.12 7.49 6.50
CA LEU A 3 -0.61 6.71 5.51
C LEU A 3 -0.31 5.23 5.69
N THR A 4 -1.29 4.36 5.39
CA THR A 4 -1.08 2.91 5.28
C THR A 4 -0.10 2.60 4.14
N ILE A 5 0.41 1.37 4.08
CA ILE A 5 1.27 0.90 2.99
C ILE A 5 0.54 1.03 1.65
N ALA A 6 -0.73 0.62 1.59
CA ALA A 6 -1.57 0.77 0.40
C ALA A 6 -1.75 2.24 0.00
N ASP A 7 -1.99 3.14 0.96
CA ASP A 7 -2.17 4.56 0.68
C ASP A 7 -0.88 5.23 0.19
N ASN A 8 0.28 4.84 0.73
CA ASN A 8 1.58 5.32 0.26
C ASN A 8 1.84 4.89 -1.19
N VAL A 9 1.64 3.60 -1.51
CA VAL A 9 1.81 3.07 -2.87
C VAL A 9 0.81 3.72 -3.83
N GLY A 10 -0.43 3.91 -3.38
CA GLY A 10 -1.49 4.54 -4.15
C GLY A 10 -1.29 6.04 -4.37
N PHE A 11 -0.45 6.73 -3.60
CA PHE A 11 -0.28 8.18 -3.71
C PHE A 11 0.14 8.63 -5.13
N GLY A 12 0.95 7.82 -5.83
CA GLY A 12 1.41 8.09 -7.18
C GLY A 12 0.40 7.77 -8.30
N LEU A 13 -0.67 7.03 -8.01
CA LEU A 13 -1.63 6.56 -9.01
C LEU A 13 -2.74 7.59 -9.26
N ARG A 14 -2.37 8.69 -9.94
CA ARG A 14 -3.29 9.75 -10.37
C ARG A 14 -4.10 9.27 -11.59
N ASN A 15 -5.33 9.75 -11.73
CA ASN A 15 -6.28 9.44 -12.83
C ASN A 15 -6.96 8.07 -12.80
N LEU A 16 -6.81 7.29 -11.74
CA LEU A 16 -7.58 6.07 -11.52
C LEU A 16 -8.76 6.34 -10.58
N ASN A 17 -9.89 5.69 -10.83
CA ASN A 17 -10.97 5.67 -9.86
C ASN A 17 -10.58 4.85 -8.61
N LYS A 18 -11.37 4.94 -7.53
CA LYS A 18 -11.04 4.28 -6.26
C LYS A 18 -10.88 2.75 -6.39
N ALA A 19 -11.70 2.10 -7.22
CA ALA A 19 -11.65 0.65 -7.42
C ALA A 19 -10.40 0.25 -8.22
N GLU A 20 -10.14 0.94 -9.33
CA GLU A 20 -8.93 0.72 -10.17
C GLU A 20 -7.65 0.97 -9.37
N LYS A 21 -7.63 2.05 -8.58
CA LYS A 21 -6.51 2.36 -7.70
C LYS A 21 -6.27 1.25 -6.69
N ARG A 22 -7.33 0.75 -6.03
CA ARG A 22 -7.21 -0.35 -5.07
C ARG A 22 -6.69 -1.62 -5.74
N GLN A 23 -7.23 -1.99 -6.90
CA GLN A 23 -6.75 -3.15 -7.64
C GLN A 23 -5.27 -3.01 -8.01
N LYS A 24 -4.87 -1.85 -8.54
CA LYS A 24 -3.50 -1.60 -8.95
C LYS A 24 -2.51 -1.61 -7.78
N VAL A 25 -2.91 -1.04 -6.64
CA VAL A 25 -2.11 -1.09 -5.41
C VAL A 25 -1.92 -2.54 -4.96
N MET A 26 -2.97 -3.35 -4.93
CA MET A 26 -2.88 -4.77 -4.55
C MET A 26 -1.98 -5.57 -5.51
N GLU A 27 -2.06 -5.33 -6.82
CA GLU A 27 -1.16 -5.93 -7.81
C GLU A 27 0.31 -5.58 -7.50
N LEU A 28 0.61 -4.30 -7.24
CA LEU A 28 1.97 -3.85 -6.94
C LEU A 28 2.50 -4.44 -5.63
N LEU A 29 1.67 -4.50 -4.60
CA LEU A 29 2.03 -5.11 -3.32
C LEU A 29 2.26 -6.62 -3.45
N ASN A 30 1.50 -7.31 -4.29
CA ASN A 30 1.66 -8.74 -4.54
C ASN A 30 3.02 -9.08 -5.18
N VAL A 31 3.53 -8.22 -6.07
CA VAL A 31 4.86 -8.40 -6.70
C VAL A 31 5.99 -8.43 -5.68
N VAL A 32 5.83 -7.72 -4.55
CA VAL A 32 6.81 -7.65 -3.47
C VAL A 32 6.39 -8.46 -2.24
N HIS A 33 5.35 -9.29 -2.35
CA HIS A 33 4.80 -10.11 -1.26
C HIS A 33 4.38 -9.31 -0.01
N LEU A 34 3.85 -8.09 -0.19
CA LEU A 34 3.36 -7.22 0.89
C LEU A 34 1.84 -7.01 0.86
N GLN A 35 1.10 -7.77 0.03
CA GLN A 35 -0.36 -7.61 -0.12
C GLN A 35 -1.13 -7.81 1.20
N ASP A 36 -0.65 -8.69 2.08
CA ASP A 36 -1.28 -8.97 3.37
C ASP A 36 -1.01 -7.87 4.41
N LEU A 37 -0.10 -6.95 4.10
CA LEU A 37 0.29 -5.81 4.92
C LEU A 37 -0.26 -4.49 4.36
N ALA A 38 -1.15 -4.56 3.36
CA ALA A 38 -1.67 -3.39 2.66
C ALA A 38 -2.28 -2.34 3.61
N ASP A 39 -3.03 -2.80 4.63
CA ASP A 39 -3.72 -1.95 5.59
C ASP A 39 -2.83 -1.53 6.79
N ASN A 40 -1.61 -2.08 6.89
CA ASN A 40 -0.67 -1.76 7.96
C ASN A 40 0.02 -0.42 7.70
N TYR A 41 0.51 0.20 8.76
CA TYR A 41 1.36 1.37 8.64
C TYR A 41 2.83 0.97 8.53
N PRO A 42 3.67 1.73 7.80
CA PRO A 42 5.09 1.39 7.64
C PRO A 42 5.87 1.21 8.96
N HIS A 43 5.46 1.90 10.02
CA HIS A 43 6.10 1.79 11.34
C HIS A 43 5.75 0.48 12.07
N GLU A 44 4.73 -0.25 11.65
CA GLU A 44 4.34 -1.54 12.22
C GLU A 44 5.16 -2.71 11.65
N LEU A 45 5.87 -2.49 10.53
CA LEU A 45 6.78 -3.46 9.93
C LEU A 45 8.16 -3.45 10.59
N SER A 46 8.55 -2.31 11.15
CA SER A 46 9.81 -2.12 11.87
C SER A 46 9.67 -2.65 13.30
N GLY A 47 9.53 -3.96 13.47
CA GLY A 47 9.69 -4.58 14.78
C GLY A 47 11.13 -4.37 15.28
N GLY A 48 11.38 -3.30 16.03
CA GLY A 48 12.67 -3.05 16.66
C GLY A 48 12.84 -1.60 17.13
N GLN A 49 12.95 -1.43 18.46
CA GLN A 49 13.86 -0.43 19.01
C GLN A 49 15.30 -0.82 18.68
#